data_AF-A0A2V0P9N6-F1
#
_entry.id   AF-A0A2V0P9N6-F1
#
_cell.length_a   1.000
_cell.length_b   1.000
_cell.length_c   1.000
_cell.angle_alpha   90.00
_cell.angle_beta   90.00
_cell.angle_gamma   90.00
#
_symmetry.space_group_name_H-M   'P 1'
#
loop_
_entity.id
_entity.type
_entity.pdbx_description
1 polymer ?
#
loop_
_entity_poly.entity_id
_entity_poly.type
_entity_poly.pdbx_seq_one_letter_code
_entity_poly.pdbx_strand_id
1 'polypeptide(L)'
;MGDPELEQPLLQGAAATANAAAAPDGAAAAADAAEAGAGGAPLSVASLRSEAPERALELLARRGAVDLGAVAVQDAALKQALGSDGDDLLTAAADAPPGAGFDAARFWAPRLPAPNAGSPGARKQAGWASSVEALARVVAVEGATAPGAEGLVHLACSRFQITGDAAIFTIPVVEAVITYKWNAFARRALQAQLAFYFGWLLSFTAFTWLFQDEDLTLSLPDLLASPRGTATVALQLAALGAMIPFLLQELRLIAAYGLRRWAGLWNTLDSSAYVLQIAISAVHLQRSQVASPAFSIVLAAQCLLLYTKVQYYSRVLQSANTSFVDTLRAVLADSGVFYLLLFLGLSFYSFAAAFHILFRLDQKEVEEFNSFLHTTGTIFAFATGGPDFGLLWKSSVPVAASLLCFVYNFVLAIVLLNLLIAVMSDSYGRIMEREEGRFRAAQAQMIDELEVTLPPWLYATLLARVPTAAIAPRCVHFLQRSEDSGGGGGDEGAASVSELRDRLASLEAALAGLESRLGAKLDALAPASKGGWRR
;
A
#
# COMPACT_ATOMS: atom_id res chain seq x y z
N MET A 1 0.14 53.90 25.53
CA MET A 1 1.07 54.47 24.53
C MET A 1 1.45 53.33 23.61
N GLY A 2 0.92 53.13 22.42
CA GLY A 2 -0.12 53.80 21.63
C GLY A 2 -0.66 52.74 20.66
N ASP A 3 -1.89 52.95 20.21
CA ASP A 3 -2.83 52.01 19.59
C ASP A 3 -2.36 51.19 18.37
N PRO A 4 -2.98 50.01 18.16
CA PRO A 4 -3.17 49.39 16.86
C PRO A 4 -4.57 49.72 16.31
N GLU A 5 -4.65 50.31 15.11
CA GLU A 5 -5.92 50.54 14.42
C GLU A 5 -5.78 50.31 12.92
N LEU A 6 -6.85 49.73 12.34
CA LEU A 6 -7.25 49.68 10.92
C LEU A 6 -6.57 48.55 10.09
N GLU A 7 -7.25 47.68 9.35
CA GLU A 7 -8.65 47.68 8.88
C GLU A 7 -9.02 46.30 8.27
N GLN A 8 -10.21 45.80 8.61
CA GLN A 8 -11.00 44.84 7.81
C GLN A 8 -12.01 45.64 6.96
N PRO A 9 -12.50 45.08 5.83
CA PRO A 9 -13.87 45.33 5.40
C PRO A 9 -14.64 44.00 5.33
N LEU A 10 -15.68 43.84 6.14
CA LEU A 10 -17.09 44.14 5.84
C LEU A 10 -17.76 43.16 4.86
N LEU A 11 -18.28 42.09 5.45
CA LEU A 11 -19.50 41.39 5.02
C LEU A 11 -20.71 42.24 5.45
N GLN A 12 -21.51 42.76 4.50
CA GLN A 12 -22.97 42.93 4.62
C GLN A 12 -23.58 43.53 3.33
N GLY A 13 -24.67 42.90 2.87
CA GLY A 13 -25.48 43.28 1.70
C GLY A 13 -25.47 42.13 0.68
N ALA A 14 -26.51 41.31 0.50
CA ALA A 14 -27.91 41.62 0.51
C ALA A 14 -28.76 40.37 0.85
N ALA A 15 -29.65 40.53 1.83
CA ALA A 15 -30.87 39.75 1.95
C ALA A 15 -32.00 40.61 1.36
N ALA A 16 -32.46 40.29 0.15
CA ALA A 16 -33.79 40.66 -0.37
C ALA A 16 -33.99 40.09 -1.79
N THR A 17 -34.50 38.87 -1.89
CA THR A 17 -35.52 38.45 -2.87
C THR A 17 -35.86 36.97 -2.66
N ALA A 18 -36.70 36.69 -1.65
CA ALA A 18 -37.49 35.46 -1.59
C ALA A 18 -38.87 35.77 -2.19
N ASN A 19 -39.10 35.36 -3.43
CA ASN A 19 -40.40 34.91 -3.95
C ASN A 19 -40.30 34.63 -5.46
N ALA A 20 -40.22 33.35 -5.85
CA ALA A 20 -40.87 32.84 -7.06
C ALA A 20 -40.76 31.31 -7.16
N ALA A 21 -41.94 30.68 -7.13
CA ALA A 21 -42.30 29.44 -7.81
C ALA A 21 -41.64 28.11 -7.36
N ALA A 22 -42.41 27.39 -6.54
CA ALA A 22 -42.40 25.94 -6.50
C ALA A 22 -42.70 25.36 -7.91
N ALA A 23 -41.82 24.48 -8.40
CA ALA A 23 -42.04 23.63 -9.56
C ALA A 23 -41.93 22.16 -9.13
N PRO A 24 -42.68 21.23 -9.73
CA PRO A 24 -42.88 19.89 -9.18
C PRO A 24 -41.66 18.98 -9.39
N ASP A 25 -41.48 18.06 -8.44
CA ASP A 25 -40.40 17.05 -8.29
C ASP A 25 -40.21 16.05 -9.45
N GLY A 26 -40.75 16.31 -10.64
CA GLY A 26 -40.57 15.48 -11.84
C GLY A 26 -39.48 15.97 -12.80
N ALA A 27 -38.97 17.20 -12.65
CA ALA A 27 -38.06 17.82 -13.63
C ALA A 27 -36.57 17.60 -13.32
N ALA A 28 -36.18 17.38 -12.06
CA ALA A 28 -34.79 17.13 -11.68
C ALA A 28 -34.30 15.75 -12.15
N ALA A 29 -35.13 14.71 -11.97
CA ALA A 29 -34.83 13.36 -12.46
C ALA A 29 -34.78 13.27 -14.01
N ALA A 30 -35.53 14.13 -14.72
CA ALA A 30 -35.48 14.22 -16.18
C ALA A 30 -34.29 15.05 -16.69
N ALA A 31 -33.79 16.02 -15.90
CA ALA A 31 -32.57 16.78 -16.21
C ALA A 31 -31.31 15.93 -15.99
N ASP A 32 -31.27 15.10 -14.94
CA ASP A 32 -30.17 14.16 -14.68
C ASP A 32 -30.07 13.06 -15.75
N ALA A 33 -31.20 12.61 -16.29
CA ALA A 33 -31.24 11.68 -17.42
C ALA A 33 -30.90 12.35 -18.77
N ALA A 34 -31.11 13.66 -18.91
CA ALA A 34 -30.80 14.41 -20.12
C ALA A 34 -29.33 14.86 -20.21
N GLU A 35 -28.66 15.17 -19.08
CA GLU A 35 -27.23 15.48 -19.06
C GLU A 35 -26.34 14.23 -19.24
N ALA A 36 -26.81 13.04 -18.86
CA ALA A 36 -26.11 11.78 -19.17
C ALA A 36 -26.04 11.49 -20.68
N GLY A 37 -26.89 12.12 -21.49
CA GLY A 37 -26.97 11.94 -22.94
C GLY A 37 -26.46 13.11 -23.81
N ALA A 38 -26.03 14.24 -23.22
CA ALA A 38 -25.79 15.48 -23.99
C ALA A 38 -24.37 16.04 -23.83
N GLY A 39 -23.50 15.74 -24.81
CA GLY A 39 -22.64 16.75 -25.45
C GLY A 39 -21.59 17.51 -24.64
N GLY A 40 -21.16 17.04 -23.46
CA GLY A 40 -19.97 17.59 -22.80
C GLY A 40 -18.70 17.21 -23.55
N ALA A 41 -17.72 18.12 -23.65
CA ALA A 41 -16.41 17.82 -24.25
C ALA A 41 -15.79 16.54 -23.65
N PRO A 42 -15.11 15.70 -24.45
CA PRO A 42 -14.52 14.45 -23.98
C PRO A 42 -13.54 14.73 -22.84
N LEU A 43 -13.66 13.96 -21.75
CA LEU A 43 -12.79 14.08 -20.58
C LEU A 43 -11.38 13.61 -21.00
N SER A 44 -10.35 14.42 -20.81
CA SER A 44 -8.96 14.04 -21.13
C SER A 44 -8.09 14.07 -19.88
N VAL A 45 -7.05 13.22 -19.82
CA VAL A 45 -6.09 13.25 -18.69
C VAL A 45 -5.42 14.63 -18.55
N ALA A 46 -5.20 15.32 -19.68
CA ALA A 46 -4.66 16.68 -19.70
C ALA A 46 -5.61 17.69 -19.00
N SER A 47 -6.91 17.61 -19.27
CA SER A 47 -7.92 18.47 -18.60
C SER A 47 -7.97 18.20 -17.09
N LEU A 48 -7.99 16.93 -16.68
CA LEU A 48 -8.02 16.52 -15.26
C LEU A 48 -6.78 16.95 -14.47
N ARG A 49 -5.63 17.09 -15.15
CA ARG A 49 -4.40 17.60 -14.52
C ARG A 49 -4.50 19.08 -14.17
N SER A 50 -5.14 19.86 -15.04
CA SER A 50 -5.30 21.31 -14.85
C SER A 50 -6.35 21.67 -13.80
N GLU A 51 -7.22 20.73 -13.45
CA GLU A 51 -8.27 20.92 -12.46
C GLU A 51 -7.83 20.68 -11.00
N ALA A 52 -8.62 21.24 -10.08
CA ALA A 52 -8.47 21.00 -8.65
C ALA A 52 -8.66 19.50 -8.34
N PRO A 53 -7.89 18.94 -7.39
CA PRO A 53 -7.88 17.49 -7.11
C PRO A 53 -9.26 16.93 -6.79
N GLU A 54 -10.02 17.62 -5.95
CA GLU A 54 -11.36 17.19 -5.52
C GLU A 54 -12.34 17.14 -6.70
N ARG A 55 -12.31 18.17 -7.56
CA ARG A 55 -13.15 18.24 -8.77
C ARG A 55 -12.76 17.20 -9.81
N ALA A 56 -11.47 16.92 -9.97
CA ALA A 56 -10.99 15.89 -10.89
C ALA A 56 -11.49 14.49 -10.49
N LEU A 57 -11.52 14.18 -9.19
CA LEU A 57 -12.06 12.92 -8.68
C LEU A 57 -13.58 12.85 -8.86
N GLU A 58 -14.29 13.94 -8.57
CA GLU A 58 -15.73 14.02 -8.78
C GLU A 58 -16.10 13.86 -10.26
N LEU A 59 -15.35 14.49 -11.17
CA LEU A 59 -15.52 14.35 -12.62
C LEU A 59 -15.19 12.93 -13.10
N LEU A 60 -14.16 12.29 -12.54
CA LEU A 60 -13.83 10.89 -12.85
C LEU A 60 -14.93 9.94 -12.38
N ALA A 61 -15.47 10.16 -11.17
CA ALA A 61 -16.55 9.35 -10.63
C ALA A 61 -17.85 9.51 -11.43
N ARG A 62 -18.19 10.75 -11.83
CA ARG A 62 -19.45 11.06 -12.54
C ARG A 62 -19.40 10.82 -14.05
N ARG A 63 -18.28 11.10 -14.70
CA ARG A 63 -18.15 11.15 -16.17
C ARG A 63 -17.05 10.25 -16.74
N GLY A 64 -16.29 9.55 -15.89
CA GLY A 64 -15.17 8.73 -16.34
C GLY A 64 -15.58 7.38 -16.95
N ALA A 65 -16.79 6.89 -16.66
CA ALA A 65 -17.38 5.68 -17.24
C ALA A 65 -18.65 6.00 -18.01
N VAL A 66 -18.84 5.34 -19.15
CA VAL A 66 -20.09 5.37 -19.93
C VAL A 66 -20.68 3.96 -19.97
N ASP A 67 -21.96 3.84 -19.63
CA ASP A 67 -22.70 2.59 -19.67
C ASP A 67 -23.04 2.23 -21.12
N LEU A 68 -22.74 0.99 -21.51
CA LEU A 68 -22.99 0.43 -22.85
C LEU A 68 -24.15 -0.56 -22.87
N GLY A 69 -24.74 -0.84 -21.70
CA GLY A 69 -25.87 -1.75 -21.52
C GLY A 69 -25.56 -2.95 -20.62
N ALA A 70 -26.62 -3.66 -20.23
CA ALA A 70 -26.52 -4.90 -19.46
C ALA A 70 -26.34 -6.11 -20.40
N VAL A 71 -25.47 -7.03 -20.01
CA VAL A 71 -25.24 -8.30 -20.69
C VAL A 71 -25.56 -9.43 -19.71
N ALA A 72 -26.49 -10.30 -20.06
CA ALA A 72 -26.77 -11.50 -19.28
C ALA A 72 -25.66 -12.55 -19.51
N VAL A 73 -24.94 -12.90 -18.44
CA VAL A 73 -23.83 -13.86 -18.48
C VAL A 73 -24.07 -14.98 -17.48
N GLN A 74 -23.62 -16.20 -17.78
CA GLN A 74 -23.66 -17.30 -16.81
C GLN A 74 -22.71 -17.02 -15.64
N ASP A 75 -23.19 -17.07 -14.39
CA ASP A 75 -22.37 -16.79 -13.19
C ASP A 75 -21.09 -17.64 -13.14
N ALA A 76 -21.17 -18.91 -13.54
CA ALA A 76 -20.01 -19.80 -13.59
C ALA A 76 -18.96 -19.37 -14.62
N ALA A 77 -19.38 -18.93 -15.81
CA ALA A 77 -18.48 -18.44 -16.86
C ALA A 77 -17.86 -17.09 -16.48
N LEU A 78 -18.66 -16.21 -15.86
CA LEU A 78 -18.19 -14.93 -15.35
C LEU A 78 -17.18 -15.13 -14.21
N LYS A 79 -17.49 -15.95 -13.21
CA LYS A 79 -16.55 -16.30 -12.12
C LYS A 79 -15.27 -16.94 -12.65
N GLN A 80 -15.37 -17.82 -13.64
CA GLN A 80 -14.18 -18.42 -14.26
C GLN A 80 -13.35 -17.38 -15.03
N ALA A 81 -13.98 -16.40 -15.67
CA ALA A 81 -13.30 -15.32 -16.40
C ALA A 81 -12.65 -14.29 -15.47
N LEU A 82 -13.31 -13.96 -14.35
CA LEU A 82 -12.78 -13.10 -13.28
C LEU A 82 -11.65 -13.80 -12.51
N GLY A 83 -11.60 -15.13 -12.54
CA GLY A 83 -10.58 -15.93 -11.88
C GLY A 83 -10.90 -16.19 -10.40
N SER A 84 -9.98 -16.86 -9.71
CA SER A 84 -10.04 -17.05 -8.25
C SER A 84 -9.71 -15.79 -7.44
N ASP A 85 -9.33 -14.72 -8.14
CA ASP A 85 -8.51 -13.64 -7.59
C ASP A 85 -9.34 -12.46 -7.05
N GLY A 86 -10.65 -12.64 -6.87
CA GLY A 86 -11.54 -11.64 -6.27
C GLY A 86 -11.74 -10.36 -7.09
N ASP A 87 -11.29 -10.34 -8.36
CA ASP A 87 -11.53 -9.21 -9.25
C ASP A 87 -13.03 -9.16 -9.61
N ASP A 88 -13.70 -8.03 -9.36
CA ASP A 88 -15.10 -7.79 -9.74
C ASP A 88 -15.25 -7.27 -11.17
N LEU A 89 -14.12 -7.08 -11.88
CA LEU A 89 -14.04 -6.40 -13.16
C LEU A 89 -13.28 -7.23 -14.20
N LEU A 90 -13.95 -7.54 -15.32
CA LEU A 90 -13.30 -8.11 -16.50
C LEU A 90 -12.97 -6.99 -17.49
N THR A 91 -11.70 -6.83 -17.88
CA THR A 91 -11.26 -5.71 -18.73
C THR A 91 -10.82 -6.17 -20.12
N ALA A 92 -11.12 -5.39 -21.17
CA ALA A 92 -10.66 -5.64 -22.53
C ALA A 92 -10.40 -4.34 -23.32
N ALA A 93 -9.42 -4.37 -24.21
CA ALA A 93 -9.16 -3.28 -25.15
C ALA A 93 -10.15 -3.26 -26.32
N ALA A 94 -10.50 -2.06 -26.77
CA ALA A 94 -11.11 -1.82 -28.07
C ALA A 94 -10.45 -0.63 -28.78
N ASP A 95 -10.40 -0.72 -30.11
CA ASP A 95 -9.76 0.29 -30.97
C ASP A 95 -10.70 1.44 -31.35
N ALA A 96 -12.02 1.26 -31.18
CA ALA A 96 -13.03 2.24 -31.56
C ALA A 96 -13.76 2.79 -30.32
N PRO A 97 -13.97 4.12 -30.23
CA PRO A 97 -14.85 4.70 -29.22
C PRO A 97 -16.28 4.18 -29.42
N PRO A 98 -17.10 4.11 -28.34
CA PRO A 98 -18.46 3.62 -28.45
C PRO A 98 -19.27 4.48 -29.43
N GLY A 99 -19.66 3.89 -30.55
CA GLY A 99 -20.65 4.45 -31.46
C GLY A 99 -22.06 3.96 -31.10
N ALA A 100 -23.09 4.65 -31.60
CA ALA A 100 -24.46 4.17 -31.58
C ALA A 100 -24.54 2.85 -32.38
N GLY A 101 -24.51 1.71 -31.68
CA GLY A 101 -24.49 0.37 -32.28
C GLY A 101 -23.45 -0.61 -31.74
N PHE A 102 -22.72 -0.29 -30.67
CA PHE A 102 -21.85 -1.25 -30.00
C PHE A 102 -22.67 -2.38 -29.35
N ASP A 103 -22.52 -3.61 -29.85
CA ASP A 103 -23.14 -4.80 -29.28
C ASP A 103 -22.23 -5.41 -28.20
N ALA A 104 -22.51 -5.05 -26.95
CA ALA A 104 -21.76 -5.52 -25.79
C ALA A 104 -21.79 -7.05 -25.64
N ALA A 105 -22.93 -7.69 -25.94
CA ALA A 105 -23.06 -9.14 -25.83
C ALA A 105 -22.14 -9.85 -26.83
N ARG A 106 -22.11 -9.39 -28.08
CA ARG A 106 -21.23 -9.94 -29.11
C ARG A 106 -19.75 -9.69 -28.84
N PHE A 107 -19.40 -8.57 -28.21
CA PHE A 107 -18.02 -8.25 -27.86
C PHE A 107 -17.49 -9.15 -26.72
N TRP A 108 -18.30 -9.42 -25.70
CA TRP A 108 -17.90 -10.20 -24.53
C TRP A 108 -18.07 -11.71 -24.70
N ALA A 109 -19.01 -12.19 -25.52
CA ALA A 109 -19.24 -13.61 -25.78
C ALA A 109 -17.98 -14.45 -26.11
N PRO A 110 -17.05 -14.02 -26.99
CA PRO A 110 -15.84 -14.80 -27.29
C PRO A 110 -14.76 -14.73 -26.20
N ARG A 111 -14.88 -13.81 -25.24
CA ARG A 111 -13.90 -13.57 -24.16
C ARG A 111 -14.27 -14.29 -22.87
N LEU A 112 -15.50 -14.76 -22.76
CA LEU A 112 -15.96 -15.59 -21.66
C LEU A 112 -15.67 -17.07 -21.98
N PRO A 113 -15.16 -17.85 -21.02
CA PRO A 113 -14.93 -19.27 -21.22
C PRO A 113 -16.25 -19.97 -21.54
N ALA A 114 -16.23 -20.84 -22.55
CA ALA A 114 -17.36 -21.71 -22.82
C ALA A 114 -17.62 -22.58 -21.58
N PRO A 115 -18.90 -22.84 -21.21
CA PRO A 115 -19.21 -23.67 -20.06
C PRO A 115 -18.56 -25.04 -20.23
N ASN A 116 -17.54 -25.30 -19.41
CA ASN A 116 -16.75 -26.54 -19.48
C ASN A 116 -17.64 -27.73 -19.13
N ALA A 117 -18.09 -28.48 -20.14
CA ALA A 117 -18.82 -29.73 -19.99
C ALA A 117 -17.98 -30.89 -19.40
N GLY A 118 -16.71 -30.65 -19.02
CA GLY A 118 -15.72 -31.71 -18.75
C GLY A 118 -14.99 -31.67 -17.41
N SER A 119 -15.28 -30.74 -16.49
CA SER A 119 -14.63 -30.78 -15.15
C SER A 119 -15.32 -31.83 -14.25
N PRO A 120 -14.58 -32.62 -13.43
CA PRO A 120 -15.17 -33.67 -12.59
C PRO A 120 -16.17 -33.16 -11.52
N GLY A 121 -16.28 -31.84 -11.34
CA GLY A 121 -17.28 -31.17 -10.49
C GLY A 121 -18.51 -30.63 -11.25
N ALA A 122 -18.45 -30.49 -12.58
CA ALA A 122 -19.50 -29.85 -13.38
C ALA A 122 -20.85 -30.61 -13.34
N ARG A 123 -20.82 -31.94 -13.14
CA ARG A 123 -22.04 -32.76 -13.08
C ARG A 123 -22.89 -32.53 -11.82
N LYS A 124 -22.32 -31.93 -10.76
CA LYS A 124 -23.06 -31.54 -9.55
C LYS A 124 -23.58 -30.10 -9.57
N GLN A 125 -23.06 -29.23 -10.43
CA GLN A 125 -23.48 -27.82 -10.54
C GLN A 125 -24.42 -27.53 -11.71
N ALA A 126 -24.68 -28.51 -12.58
CA ALA A 126 -25.57 -28.38 -13.75
C ALA A 126 -27.04 -28.00 -13.44
N GLY A 127 -27.43 -27.91 -12.16
CA GLY A 127 -28.79 -27.54 -11.74
C GLY A 127 -29.01 -26.06 -11.45
N TRP A 128 -27.97 -25.24 -11.23
CA TRP A 128 -28.10 -23.83 -10.86
C TRP A 128 -27.40 -22.93 -11.90
N ALA A 129 -27.98 -22.82 -13.09
CA ALA A 129 -27.55 -21.84 -14.09
C ALA A 129 -28.23 -20.49 -13.81
N SER A 130 -27.85 -19.81 -12.72
CA SER A 130 -28.23 -18.42 -12.51
C SER A 130 -27.48 -17.56 -13.52
N SER A 131 -28.18 -17.04 -14.52
CA SER A 131 -27.69 -15.92 -15.32
C SER A 131 -27.64 -14.69 -14.43
N VAL A 132 -26.51 -14.00 -14.40
CA VAL A 132 -26.31 -12.75 -13.67
C VAL A 132 -26.22 -11.64 -14.72
N GLU A 133 -26.90 -10.52 -14.45
CA GLU A 133 -26.74 -9.33 -15.27
C GLU A 133 -25.42 -8.65 -14.94
N ALA A 134 -24.59 -8.44 -15.95
CA ALA A 134 -23.34 -7.72 -15.84
C ALA A 134 -23.40 -6.44 -16.67
N LEU A 135 -23.03 -5.31 -16.09
CA LEU A 135 -23.02 -4.01 -16.74
C LEU A 135 -21.73 -3.86 -17.56
N ALA A 136 -21.89 -3.68 -18.86
CA ALA A 136 -20.78 -3.35 -19.74
C ALA A 136 -20.57 -1.83 -19.74
N ARG A 137 -19.36 -1.40 -19.38
CA ARG A 137 -18.95 0.00 -19.30
C ARG A 137 -17.70 0.24 -20.15
N VAL A 138 -17.48 1.50 -20.51
CA VAL A 138 -16.24 1.93 -21.17
C VAL A 138 -15.65 3.15 -20.47
N VAL A 139 -14.33 3.16 -20.37
CA VAL A 139 -13.56 4.29 -19.86
C VAL A 139 -13.62 5.42 -20.89
N ALA A 140 -14.35 6.48 -20.54
CA ALA A 140 -14.60 7.65 -21.39
C ALA A 140 -13.56 8.76 -21.19
N VAL A 141 -12.33 8.38 -20.84
CA VAL A 141 -11.22 9.29 -20.59
C VAL A 141 -10.16 9.13 -21.66
N GLU A 142 -9.95 10.17 -22.47
CA GLU A 142 -8.94 10.18 -23.52
C GLU A 142 -7.53 10.20 -22.90
N GLY A 143 -6.68 9.28 -23.38
CA GLY A 143 -5.31 9.10 -22.87
C GLY A 143 -5.24 8.33 -21.54
N ALA A 144 -6.32 7.72 -21.06
CA ALA A 144 -6.30 7.01 -19.77
C ALA A 144 -5.23 5.93 -19.67
N THR A 145 -4.98 5.22 -20.78
CA THR A 145 -4.01 4.13 -20.88
C THR A 145 -2.62 4.59 -21.33
N ALA A 146 -2.42 5.88 -21.59
CA ALA A 146 -1.12 6.40 -22.01
C ALA A 146 -0.02 6.03 -20.99
N PRO A 147 1.22 5.79 -21.45
CA PRO A 147 2.31 5.42 -20.58
C PRO A 147 2.86 6.61 -19.78
N GLY A 148 3.27 6.34 -18.54
CA GLY A 148 3.99 7.28 -17.69
C GLY A 148 3.21 8.57 -17.42
N ALA A 149 3.89 9.70 -17.54
CA ALA A 149 3.37 11.00 -17.12
C ALA A 149 2.08 11.43 -17.83
N GLU A 150 1.69 10.81 -18.94
CA GLU A 150 0.46 11.14 -19.70
C GLU A 150 -0.75 10.29 -19.31
N GLY A 151 -0.54 9.21 -18.54
CA GLY A 151 -1.57 8.24 -18.17
C GLY A 151 -2.39 8.60 -16.94
N LEU A 152 -3.56 7.96 -16.82
CA LEU A 152 -4.45 8.11 -15.65
C LEU A 152 -3.81 7.52 -14.38
N VAL A 153 -3.03 6.44 -14.52
CA VAL A 153 -2.35 5.76 -13.39
C VAL A 153 -1.34 6.69 -12.73
N HIS A 154 -0.49 7.37 -13.51
CA HIS A 154 0.46 8.34 -12.98
C HIS A 154 -0.25 9.52 -12.28
N LEU A 155 -1.36 9.98 -12.85
CA LEU A 155 -2.18 11.03 -12.25
C LEU A 155 -2.69 10.58 -10.87
N ALA A 156 -3.26 9.38 -10.78
CA ALA A 156 -3.76 8.79 -9.53
C ALA A 156 -2.65 8.60 -8.49
N CYS A 157 -1.48 8.09 -8.90
CA CYS A 157 -0.30 7.94 -8.03
C CYS A 157 0.21 9.30 -7.51
N SER A 158 0.32 10.30 -8.38
CA SER A 158 0.73 11.66 -8.00
C SER A 158 -0.24 12.29 -7.00
N ARG A 159 -1.56 12.07 -7.17
CA ARG A 159 -2.58 12.55 -6.23
C ARG A 159 -2.55 11.80 -4.91
N PHE A 160 -2.41 10.47 -4.93
CA PHE A 160 -2.29 9.65 -3.73
C PHE A 160 -1.10 10.07 -2.86
N GLN A 161 0.03 10.45 -3.47
CA GLN A 161 1.18 10.98 -2.73
C GLN A 161 0.91 12.32 -2.03
N ILE A 162 -0.08 13.10 -2.49
CA ILE A 162 -0.46 14.39 -1.91
C ILE A 162 -1.55 14.21 -0.85
N THR A 163 -2.59 13.42 -1.15
CA THR A 163 -3.78 13.27 -0.30
C THR A 163 -3.69 12.12 0.69
N GLY A 164 -2.93 11.07 0.37
CA GLY A 164 -2.87 9.82 1.13
C GLY A 164 -4.13 8.97 1.06
N ASP A 165 -5.12 9.35 0.25
CA ASP A 165 -6.41 8.69 0.17
C ASP A 165 -6.42 7.56 -0.88
N ALA A 166 -6.55 6.32 -0.41
CA ALA A 166 -6.58 5.14 -1.24
C ALA A 166 -7.92 4.95 -1.99
N ALA A 167 -8.98 5.68 -1.62
CA ALA A 167 -10.29 5.60 -2.29
C ALA A 167 -10.24 6.03 -3.76
N ILE A 168 -9.21 6.77 -4.18
CA ILE A 168 -9.00 7.13 -5.59
C ILE A 168 -8.86 5.88 -6.47
N PHE A 169 -8.28 4.81 -5.94
CA PHE A 169 -8.01 3.57 -6.67
C PHE A 169 -9.20 2.61 -6.71
N THR A 170 -10.25 2.87 -5.93
CA THR A 170 -11.51 2.10 -5.95
C THR A 170 -12.53 2.70 -6.91
N ILE A 171 -12.22 3.81 -7.58
CA ILE A 171 -13.06 4.36 -8.64
C ILE A 171 -13.03 3.37 -9.82
N PRO A 172 -14.20 2.89 -10.33
CA PRO A 172 -14.27 1.81 -11.32
C PRO A 172 -13.43 2.06 -12.58
N VAL A 173 -13.32 3.32 -12.99
CA VAL A 173 -12.52 3.77 -14.14
C VAL A 173 -11.03 3.57 -13.92
N VAL A 174 -10.54 3.97 -12.74
CA VAL A 174 -9.12 3.86 -12.36
C VAL A 174 -8.78 2.38 -12.17
N GLU A 175 -9.66 1.64 -11.50
CA GLU A 175 -9.51 0.20 -11.29
C GLU A 175 -9.46 -0.56 -12.62
N ALA A 176 -10.37 -0.28 -13.56
CA ALA A 176 -10.38 -0.92 -14.87
C ALA A 176 -9.07 -0.69 -15.66
N VAL A 177 -8.49 0.52 -15.59
CA VAL A 177 -7.21 0.82 -16.25
C VAL A 177 -6.05 0.07 -15.58
N ILE A 178 -6.03 0.00 -14.25
CA ILE A 178 -5.01 -0.74 -13.48
C ILE A 178 -5.09 -2.22 -13.83
N THR A 179 -6.27 -2.84 -13.71
CA THR A 179 -6.50 -4.26 -14.00
C THR A 179 -6.13 -4.60 -15.44
N TYR A 180 -6.47 -3.72 -16.39
CA TYR A 180 -6.07 -3.89 -17.79
C TYR A 180 -4.55 -3.91 -17.97
N LYS A 181 -3.85 -2.87 -17.50
CA LYS A 181 -2.39 -2.74 -17.62
C LYS A 181 -1.65 -3.87 -16.87
N TRP A 182 -2.20 -4.26 -15.72
CA TRP A 182 -1.70 -5.35 -14.90
C TRP A 182 -1.64 -6.68 -15.66
N ASN A 183 -2.78 -7.04 -16.27
CA ASN A 183 -2.94 -8.28 -17.02
C ASN A 183 -2.27 -8.23 -18.40
N ALA A 184 -2.21 -7.06 -19.04
CA ALA A 184 -1.59 -6.89 -20.34
C ALA A 184 -0.07 -7.06 -20.28
N PHE A 185 0.61 -6.43 -19.31
CA PHE A 185 2.07 -6.43 -19.27
C PHE A 185 2.70 -6.48 -17.88
N ALA A 186 2.17 -5.76 -16.89
CA ALA A 186 2.91 -5.49 -15.67
C ALA A 186 3.26 -6.77 -14.91
N ARG A 187 2.34 -7.75 -14.88
CA ARG A 187 2.57 -9.06 -14.26
C ARG A 187 3.77 -9.80 -14.85
N ARG A 188 3.92 -9.80 -16.19
CA ARG A 188 5.04 -10.46 -16.88
C ARG A 188 6.34 -9.71 -16.69
N ALA A 189 6.30 -8.38 -16.77
CA ALA A 189 7.47 -7.54 -16.53
C ALA A 189 8.00 -7.73 -15.09
N LEU A 190 7.10 -7.77 -14.09
CA LEU A 190 7.46 -8.01 -12.70
C LEU A 190 8.03 -9.41 -12.48
N GLN A 191 7.44 -10.45 -13.08
CA GLN A 191 7.99 -11.81 -13.02
C GLN A 191 9.40 -11.90 -13.63
N ALA A 192 9.64 -11.22 -14.75
CA ALA A 192 10.98 -11.16 -15.34
C ALA A 192 11.96 -10.44 -14.40
N GLN A 193 11.56 -9.30 -13.83
CA GLN A 193 12.39 -8.56 -12.86
C GLN A 193 12.71 -9.40 -11.62
N LEU A 194 11.72 -10.13 -11.09
CA LEU A 194 11.91 -11.07 -9.98
C LEU A 194 12.88 -12.20 -10.34
N ALA A 195 12.81 -12.75 -11.55
CA ALA A 195 13.73 -13.78 -12.01
C ALA A 195 15.18 -13.26 -12.09
N PHE A 196 15.39 -12.06 -12.64
CA PHE A 196 16.72 -11.41 -12.61
C PHE A 196 17.21 -11.15 -11.19
N TYR A 197 16.30 -10.77 -10.29
CA TYR A 197 16.64 -10.54 -8.88
C TYR A 197 17.06 -11.83 -8.19
N PHE A 198 16.36 -12.94 -8.42
CA PHE A 198 16.80 -14.26 -7.94
C PHE A 198 18.16 -14.66 -8.53
N GLY A 199 18.44 -14.32 -9.78
CA GLY A 199 19.78 -14.47 -10.36
C GLY A 199 20.86 -13.76 -9.55
N TRP A 200 20.62 -12.51 -9.15
CA TRP A 200 21.52 -11.76 -8.27
C TRP A 200 21.64 -12.40 -6.88
N LEU A 201 20.51 -12.70 -6.22
CA LEU A 201 20.46 -13.29 -4.88
C LEU A 201 21.18 -14.64 -4.81
N LEU A 202 20.92 -15.53 -5.77
CA LEU A 202 21.53 -16.87 -5.83
C LEU A 202 23.01 -16.79 -6.14
N SER A 203 23.43 -15.90 -7.07
CA SER A 203 24.85 -15.69 -7.37
C SER A 203 25.61 -15.19 -6.15
N PHE A 204 25.04 -14.23 -5.41
CA PHE A 204 25.64 -13.71 -4.19
C PHE A 204 25.66 -14.76 -3.07
N THR A 205 24.58 -15.52 -2.89
CA THR A 205 24.52 -16.59 -1.88
C THR A 205 25.55 -17.69 -2.18
N ALA A 206 25.67 -18.10 -3.45
CA ALA A 206 26.69 -19.06 -3.86
C ALA A 206 28.11 -18.51 -3.65
N PHE A 207 28.34 -17.22 -3.95
CA PHE A 207 29.59 -16.55 -3.61
C PHE A 207 29.89 -16.62 -2.11
N THR A 208 28.93 -16.29 -1.24
CA THR A 208 29.14 -16.32 0.22
C THR A 208 29.47 -17.72 0.74
N TRP A 209 28.85 -18.75 0.17
CA TRP A 209 29.13 -20.13 0.56
C TRP A 209 30.55 -20.55 0.14
N LEU A 210 30.95 -20.26 -1.10
CA LEU A 210 32.31 -20.57 -1.56
C LEU A 210 33.38 -19.75 -0.83
N PHE A 211 33.08 -18.49 -0.51
CA PHE A 211 33.98 -17.59 0.20
C PHE A 211 34.28 -18.06 1.63
N GLN A 212 33.32 -18.69 2.31
CA GLN A 212 33.47 -19.11 3.70
C GLN A 212 34.61 -20.13 3.93
N ASP A 213 34.85 -21.00 2.94
CA ASP A 213 35.90 -22.01 2.98
C ASP A 213 37.18 -21.56 2.24
N GLU A 214 37.27 -20.27 1.86
CA GLU A 214 38.40 -19.74 1.11
C GLU A 214 39.62 -19.45 2.00
N ASP A 215 40.82 -19.72 1.46
CA ASP A 215 42.05 -19.29 2.11
C ASP A 215 42.27 -17.78 1.93
N LEU A 216 42.12 -17.05 3.04
CA LEU A 216 42.20 -15.60 3.09
C LEU A 216 43.63 -15.06 2.89
N THR A 217 44.65 -15.92 2.93
CA THR A 217 46.06 -15.53 2.79
C THR A 217 46.55 -15.49 1.33
N LEU A 218 45.80 -16.09 0.41
CA LEU A 218 46.18 -16.18 -1.01
C LEU A 218 46.09 -14.83 -1.74
N SER A 219 47.02 -14.62 -2.67
CA SER A 219 46.95 -13.52 -3.63
C SER A 219 45.90 -13.80 -4.71
N LEU A 220 45.40 -12.77 -5.41
CA LEU A 220 44.38 -12.94 -6.45
C LEU A 220 44.81 -13.89 -7.59
N PRO A 221 46.05 -13.82 -8.12
CA PRO A 221 46.53 -14.78 -9.11
C PRO A 221 46.52 -16.23 -8.61
N ASP A 222 46.93 -16.46 -7.36
CA ASP A 222 46.97 -17.81 -6.77
C ASP A 222 45.56 -18.35 -6.52
N LEU A 223 44.62 -17.47 -6.15
CA LEU A 223 43.21 -17.80 -6.01
C LEU A 223 42.59 -18.23 -7.35
N LEU A 224 42.89 -17.50 -8.43
CA LEU A 224 42.43 -17.83 -9.78
C LEU A 224 43.06 -19.11 -10.35
N ALA A 225 44.22 -19.55 -9.83
CA ALA A 225 44.79 -20.84 -10.21
C ALA A 225 43.97 -22.02 -9.68
N SER A 226 43.19 -21.81 -8.60
CA SER A 226 42.27 -22.82 -8.06
C SER A 226 40.93 -22.80 -8.80
N PRO A 227 40.34 -23.96 -9.12
CA PRO A 227 39.01 -24.02 -9.73
C PRO A 227 37.93 -23.42 -8.80
N ARG A 228 38.12 -23.53 -7.48
CA ARG A 228 37.22 -22.94 -6.49
C ARG A 228 37.33 -21.42 -6.45
N GLY A 229 38.55 -20.89 -6.40
CA GLY A 229 38.76 -19.43 -6.39
C GLY A 229 38.30 -18.77 -7.68
N THR A 230 38.50 -19.43 -8.82
CA THR A 230 37.89 -19.00 -10.10
C THR A 230 36.37 -18.96 -10.02
N ALA A 231 35.73 -19.98 -9.44
CA ALA A 231 34.28 -19.99 -9.26
C ALA A 231 33.80 -18.89 -8.30
N THR A 232 34.50 -18.63 -7.20
CA THR A 232 34.19 -17.54 -6.26
C THR A 232 34.21 -16.18 -6.96
N VAL A 233 35.28 -15.88 -7.71
CA VAL A 233 35.40 -14.63 -8.46
C VAL A 233 34.34 -14.55 -9.56
N ALA A 234 34.09 -15.64 -10.29
CA ALA A 234 33.08 -15.67 -11.35
C ALA A 234 31.66 -15.41 -10.80
N LEU A 235 31.28 -16.03 -9.67
CA LEU A 235 29.98 -15.82 -9.02
C LEU A 235 29.84 -14.39 -8.47
N GLN A 236 30.92 -13.81 -7.96
CA GLN A 236 30.92 -12.41 -7.55
C GLN A 236 30.72 -11.46 -8.74
N LEU A 237 31.42 -11.70 -9.85
CA LEU A 237 31.25 -10.91 -11.07
C LEU A 237 29.85 -11.09 -11.67
N ALA A 238 29.29 -12.30 -11.59
CA ALA A 238 27.92 -12.58 -11.98
C ALA A 238 26.92 -11.81 -11.10
N ALA A 239 27.13 -11.78 -9.78
CA ALA A 239 26.31 -10.98 -8.85
C ALA A 239 26.40 -9.48 -9.15
N LEU A 240 27.61 -8.96 -9.40
CA LEU A 240 27.81 -7.56 -9.78
C LEU A 240 27.15 -7.23 -11.12
N GLY A 241 27.25 -8.13 -12.10
CA GLY A 241 26.60 -7.99 -13.41
C GLY A 241 25.07 -8.03 -13.32
N ALA A 242 24.52 -8.93 -12.51
CA ALA A 242 23.09 -9.07 -12.28
C ALA A 242 22.48 -7.85 -11.56
N MET A 243 23.29 -7.09 -10.80
CA MET A 243 22.90 -5.85 -10.13
C MET A 243 22.72 -4.67 -11.11
N ILE A 244 23.51 -4.60 -12.20
CA ILE A 244 23.53 -3.47 -13.15
C ILE A 244 22.14 -3.04 -13.65
N PRO A 245 21.25 -3.93 -14.13
CA PRO A 245 19.94 -3.51 -14.62
C PRO A 245 19.12 -2.80 -13.53
N PHE A 246 19.19 -3.25 -12.27
CA PHE A 246 18.50 -2.60 -11.15
C PHE A 246 19.09 -1.22 -10.84
N LEU A 247 20.41 -1.09 -10.86
CA LEU A 247 21.07 0.20 -10.66
C LEU A 247 20.66 1.21 -11.76
N LEU A 248 20.56 0.77 -13.02
CA LEU A 248 20.11 1.61 -14.13
C LEU A 248 18.62 1.99 -13.99
N GLN A 249 17.78 1.09 -13.49
CA GLN A 249 16.37 1.40 -13.20
C GLN A 249 16.26 2.51 -12.15
N GLU A 250 17.02 2.42 -11.06
CA GLU A 250 17.03 3.42 -9.99
C GLU A 250 17.53 4.79 -10.48
N LEU A 251 18.59 4.81 -11.29
CA LEU A 251 19.09 6.07 -11.86
C LEU A 251 18.04 6.74 -12.77
N ARG A 252 17.23 5.96 -13.50
CA ARG A 252 16.11 6.48 -14.30
C ARG A 252 14.98 6.99 -13.43
N LEU A 253 14.67 6.30 -12.33
CA LEU A 253 13.67 6.77 -11.36
C LEU A 253 14.10 8.09 -10.72
N ILE A 254 15.36 8.21 -10.31
CA ILE A 254 15.92 9.47 -9.77
C ILE A 254 15.83 10.58 -10.82
N ALA A 255 16.14 10.29 -12.08
CA ALA A 255 16.05 11.27 -13.16
C ALA A 255 14.61 11.73 -13.44
N ALA A 256 13.62 10.83 -13.32
CA ALA A 256 12.21 11.13 -13.60
C ALA A 256 11.48 11.81 -12.42
N TYR A 257 11.70 11.34 -11.19
CA TYR A 257 10.96 11.77 -10.00
C TYR A 257 11.73 12.78 -9.12
N GLY A 258 13.05 12.87 -9.28
CA GLY A 258 13.93 13.69 -8.46
C GLY A 258 14.30 13.04 -7.11
N LEU A 259 15.44 13.45 -6.53
CA LEU A 259 16.00 12.82 -5.31
C LEU A 259 15.05 12.85 -4.09
N ARG A 260 14.29 13.94 -3.91
CA ARG A 260 13.44 14.12 -2.74
C ARG A 260 12.23 13.19 -2.73
N ARG A 261 11.65 12.92 -3.90
CA ARG A 261 10.50 12.01 -4.05
C ARG A 261 10.97 10.54 -4.09
N TRP A 262 12.19 10.30 -4.55
CA TRP A 262 12.82 8.99 -4.58
C TRP A 262 13.28 8.48 -3.19
N ALA A 263 13.57 9.36 -2.22
CA ALA A 263 14.09 8.98 -0.90
C ALA A 263 13.03 8.30 0.00
N GLY A 264 12.65 7.07 -0.35
CA GLY A 264 11.81 6.17 0.46
C GLY A 264 12.65 5.15 1.25
N LEU A 265 11.99 4.43 2.17
CA LEU A 265 12.61 3.37 2.97
C LEU A 265 13.24 2.30 2.07
N TRP A 266 12.48 1.83 1.09
CA TRP A 266 12.90 0.80 0.14
C TRP A 266 14.06 1.26 -0.74
N ASN A 267 14.00 2.47 -1.27
CA ASN A 267 15.06 3.01 -2.13
C ASN A 267 16.36 3.24 -1.34
N THR A 268 16.26 3.57 -0.06
CA THR A 268 17.42 3.68 0.84
C THR A 268 18.04 2.31 1.10
N LEU A 269 17.22 1.29 1.40
CA LEU A 269 17.69 -0.09 1.56
C LEU A 269 18.35 -0.60 0.29
N ASP A 270 17.74 -0.38 -0.87
CA ASP A 270 18.28 -0.77 -2.17
C ASP A 270 19.60 -0.09 -2.48
N SER A 271 19.70 1.21 -2.23
CA SER A 271 20.93 1.97 -2.41
C SER A 271 22.05 1.48 -1.51
N SER A 272 21.72 1.13 -0.26
CA SER A 272 22.69 0.53 0.65
C SER A 272 23.18 -0.82 0.11
N ALA A 273 22.28 -1.66 -0.44
CA ALA A 273 22.64 -2.95 -1.02
C ALA A 273 23.56 -2.82 -2.24
N TYR A 274 23.36 -1.80 -3.09
CA TYR A 274 24.25 -1.55 -4.23
C TYR A 274 25.63 -1.07 -3.78
N VAL A 275 25.68 -0.13 -2.83
CA VAL A 275 26.95 0.38 -2.28
C VAL A 275 27.74 -0.74 -1.61
N LEU A 276 27.08 -1.56 -0.78
CA LEU A 276 27.71 -2.69 -0.13
C LEU A 276 28.18 -3.73 -1.15
N GLN A 277 27.39 -4.06 -2.18
CA GLN A 277 27.81 -4.98 -3.23
C GLN A 277 29.09 -4.51 -3.94
N ILE A 278 29.17 -3.22 -4.30
CA ILE A 278 30.36 -2.63 -4.94
C ILE A 278 31.55 -2.67 -3.99
N ALA A 279 31.36 -2.31 -2.71
CA ALA A 279 32.41 -2.34 -1.70
C ALA A 279 32.94 -3.77 -1.48
N ILE A 280 32.05 -4.76 -1.38
CA ILE A 280 32.42 -6.18 -1.23
C ILE A 280 33.22 -6.65 -2.44
N SER A 281 32.76 -6.32 -3.65
CA SER A 281 33.49 -6.63 -4.89
C SER A 281 34.87 -5.98 -4.94
N ALA A 282 34.99 -4.71 -4.57
CA ALA A 282 36.27 -4.00 -4.56
C ALA A 282 37.26 -4.62 -3.55
N VAL A 283 36.83 -4.85 -2.32
CA VAL A 283 37.65 -5.40 -1.24
C VAL A 283 38.11 -6.83 -1.56
N HIS A 284 37.21 -7.67 -2.10
CA HIS A 284 37.55 -9.03 -2.49
C HIS A 284 38.54 -9.08 -3.67
N LEU A 285 38.33 -8.28 -4.72
CA LEU A 285 39.22 -8.23 -5.88
C LEU A 285 40.58 -7.61 -5.55
N GLN A 286 40.62 -6.60 -4.68
CA GLN A 286 41.88 -6.00 -4.23
C GLN A 286 42.63 -6.90 -3.23
N ARG A 287 41.97 -7.92 -2.67
CA ARG A 287 42.47 -8.81 -1.60
C ARG A 287 42.97 -8.06 -0.36
N SER A 288 42.65 -6.79 -0.22
CA SER A 288 43.01 -5.95 0.92
C SER A 288 41.96 -6.11 2.01
N GLN A 289 42.35 -6.36 3.26
CA GLN A 289 41.42 -6.43 4.42
C GLN A 289 40.33 -7.52 4.36
N VAL A 290 40.46 -8.53 3.49
CA VAL A 290 39.51 -9.65 3.39
C VAL A 290 39.45 -10.46 4.70
N ALA A 291 40.58 -10.55 5.42
CA ALA A 291 40.65 -11.19 6.74
C ALA A 291 40.15 -10.30 7.91
N SER A 292 39.69 -9.07 7.64
CA SER A 292 39.21 -8.18 8.70
C SER A 292 37.83 -8.60 9.20
N PRO A 293 37.55 -8.50 10.52
CA PRO A 293 36.22 -8.78 11.05
C PRO A 293 35.17 -7.81 10.51
N ALA A 294 35.58 -6.59 10.12
CA ALA A 294 34.69 -5.61 9.49
C ALA A 294 34.13 -6.11 8.15
N PHE A 295 34.95 -6.83 7.36
CA PHE A 295 34.49 -7.41 6.09
C PHE A 295 33.39 -8.45 6.31
N SER A 296 33.52 -9.30 7.33
CA SER A 296 32.48 -10.27 7.70
C SER A 296 31.16 -9.59 8.12
N ILE A 297 31.23 -8.47 8.85
CA ILE A 297 30.04 -7.70 9.23
C ILE A 297 29.35 -7.13 7.98
N VAL A 298 30.11 -6.56 7.04
CA VAL A 298 29.58 -6.01 5.79
C VAL A 298 28.94 -7.11 4.95
N LEU A 299 29.58 -8.28 4.86
CA LEU A 299 29.04 -9.44 4.13
C LEU A 299 27.72 -9.93 4.74
N ALA A 300 27.66 -10.05 6.08
CA ALA A 300 26.45 -10.44 6.79
C ALA A 300 25.32 -9.42 6.63
N ALA A 301 25.64 -8.13 6.69
CA ALA A 301 24.67 -7.06 6.44
C ALA A 301 24.12 -7.12 5.01
N GLN A 302 24.97 -7.37 4.02
CA GLN A 302 24.53 -7.52 2.62
C GLN A 302 23.60 -8.73 2.44
N CYS A 303 23.89 -9.87 3.07
CA CYS A 303 22.96 -11.01 3.08
C CYS A 303 21.59 -10.58 3.58
N LEU A 304 21.52 -9.94 4.75
CA LEU A 304 20.25 -9.51 5.34
C LEU A 304 19.49 -8.54 4.42
N LEU A 305 20.18 -7.58 3.82
CA LEU A 305 19.57 -6.61 2.89
C LEU A 305 18.97 -7.28 1.66
N LEU A 306 19.69 -8.21 1.02
CA LEU A 306 19.20 -8.91 -0.18
C LEU A 306 17.98 -9.79 0.13
N TYR A 307 17.97 -10.51 1.26
CA TYR A 307 16.80 -11.28 1.65
C TYR A 307 15.62 -10.37 2.03
N THR A 308 15.87 -9.23 2.70
CA THR A 308 14.83 -8.24 3.02
C THR A 308 14.20 -7.67 1.75
N LYS A 309 15.00 -7.40 0.71
CA LYS A 309 14.50 -6.90 -0.58
C LYS A 309 13.60 -7.91 -1.30
N VAL A 310 13.65 -9.22 -1.01
CA VAL A 310 12.63 -10.18 -1.54
C VAL A 310 11.22 -9.76 -1.11
N GLN A 311 11.06 -9.19 0.09
CA GLN A 311 9.77 -8.70 0.58
C GLN A 311 9.21 -7.55 -0.26
N TYR A 312 10.04 -6.82 -1.02
CA TYR A 312 9.57 -5.83 -2.00
C TYR A 312 8.55 -6.43 -2.96
N TYR A 313 8.84 -7.63 -3.48
CA TYR A 313 7.99 -8.30 -4.47
C TYR A 313 6.73 -8.92 -3.86
N SER A 314 6.67 -9.07 -2.54
CA SER A 314 5.45 -9.54 -1.85
C SER A 314 4.27 -8.58 -2.01
N ARG A 315 4.53 -7.27 -2.22
CA ARG A 315 3.50 -6.23 -2.37
C ARG A 315 2.48 -6.48 -3.46
N VAL A 316 2.87 -7.30 -4.43
CA VAL A 316 2.16 -7.45 -5.68
C VAL A 316 1.62 -8.87 -5.88
N LEU A 317 1.99 -9.78 -4.98
CA LEU A 317 1.43 -11.12 -4.95
C LEU A 317 0.08 -11.06 -4.21
N GLN A 318 -1.02 -11.23 -4.94
CA GLN A 318 -2.39 -11.18 -4.40
C GLN A 318 -2.63 -12.11 -3.20
N SER A 319 -1.89 -13.21 -3.05
CA SER A 319 -2.02 -14.08 -1.86
C SER A 319 -1.51 -13.43 -0.57
N ALA A 320 -0.75 -12.34 -0.67
CA ALA A 320 -0.27 -11.50 0.42
C ALA A 320 -0.77 -10.07 0.13
N ASN A 321 -2.05 -9.81 0.44
CA ASN A 321 -2.78 -8.60 0.05
C ASN A 321 -2.12 -7.25 0.46
N THR A 322 -1.07 -7.28 1.29
CA THR A 322 -0.24 -6.12 1.64
C THR A 322 1.24 -6.48 1.76
N SER A 323 2.13 -5.50 1.52
CA SER A 323 3.51 -5.63 1.99
C SER A 323 3.49 -5.86 3.49
N PHE A 324 4.08 -6.97 3.94
CA PHE A 324 4.28 -7.19 5.38
C PHE A 324 4.91 -5.96 6.06
N VAL A 325 5.86 -5.30 5.40
CA VAL A 325 6.55 -4.12 5.93
C VAL A 325 5.66 -2.89 5.99
N ASP A 326 4.78 -2.67 5.01
CA ASP A 326 3.88 -1.51 5.00
C ASP A 326 2.78 -1.69 6.07
N THR A 327 2.27 -2.91 6.22
CA THR A 327 1.35 -3.27 7.30
C THR A 327 2.03 -3.16 8.65
N LEU A 328 3.24 -3.70 8.82
CA LEU A 328 4.02 -3.57 10.04
C LEU A 328 4.29 -2.10 10.37
N ARG A 329 4.70 -1.29 9.39
CA ARG A 329 4.91 0.15 9.57
C ARG A 329 3.64 0.86 10.00
N ALA A 330 2.51 0.56 9.37
CA ALA A 330 1.22 1.17 9.71
C ALA A 330 0.78 0.76 11.13
N VAL A 331 0.96 -0.51 11.50
CA VAL A 331 0.70 -1.01 12.86
C VAL A 331 1.62 -0.34 13.88
N LEU A 332 2.92 -0.20 13.60
CA LEU A 332 3.88 0.48 14.47
C LEU A 332 3.64 1.98 14.57
N ALA A 333 3.07 2.60 13.54
CA ALA A 333 2.67 4.01 13.53
C ALA A 333 1.34 4.25 14.25
N ASP A 334 0.59 3.19 14.58
CA ASP A 334 -0.58 3.32 15.44
C ASP A 334 -0.12 3.84 16.80
N SER A 335 -0.68 4.98 17.21
CA SER A 335 -0.35 5.63 18.47
C SER A 335 -0.46 4.67 19.68
N GLY A 336 -1.43 3.76 19.68
CA GLY A 336 -1.60 2.79 20.76
C GLY A 336 -0.42 1.82 20.85
N VAL A 337 -0.02 1.23 19.73
CA VAL A 337 1.13 0.33 19.63
C VAL A 337 2.42 1.07 19.93
N PHE A 338 2.60 2.28 19.38
CA PHE A 338 3.80 3.08 19.57
C PHE A 338 4.04 3.42 21.05
N TYR A 339 3.02 3.92 21.76
CA TYR A 339 3.15 4.23 23.18
C TYR A 339 3.36 2.97 24.02
N LEU A 340 2.73 1.86 23.67
CA LEU A 340 2.93 0.59 24.36
C LEU A 340 4.34 0.04 24.15
N LEU A 341 4.90 0.14 22.95
CA LEU A 341 6.30 -0.23 22.65
C LEU A 341 7.29 0.70 23.35
N LEU A 342 7.00 2.01 23.40
CA LEU A 342 7.81 2.97 24.16
C LEU A 342 7.79 2.62 25.66
N PHE A 343 6.62 2.33 26.21
CA PHE A 343 6.46 1.92 27.60
C PHE A 343 7.16 0.58 27.88
N LEU A 344 7.08 -0.37 26.96
CA LEU A 344 7.79 -1.64 27.01
C LEU A 344 9.31 -1.43 27.02
N GLY A 345 9.82 -0.61 26.10
CA GLY A 345 11.24 -0.25 26.03
C GLY A 345 11.76 0.46 27.28
N LEU A 346 10.96 1.38 27.85
CA LEU A 346 11.28 2.04 29.11
C LEU A 346 11.29 1.05 30.28
N SER A 347 10.34 0.11 30.31
CA SER A 347 10.29 -0.96 31.30
C SER A 347 11.53 -1.85 31.19
N PHE A 348 11.88 -2.29 29.98
CA PHE A 348 13.12 -3.04 29.70
C PHE A 348 14.36 -2.31 30.22
N TYR A 349 14.49 -1.02 29.90
CA TYR A 349 15.61 -0.20 30.34
C TYR A 349 15.67 -0.07 31.86
N SER A 350 14.52 0.16 32.52
CA SER A 350 14.42 0.26 33.97
C SER A 350 14.83 -1.03 34.68
N PHE A 351 14.38 -2.19 34.18
CA PHE A 351 14.75 -3.48 34.75
C PHE A 351 16.21 -3.83 34.46
N ALA A 352 16.72 -3.55 33.26
CA ALA A 352 18.14 -3.72 32.95
C ALA A 352 19.04 -2.90 33.89
N ALA A 353 18.69 -1.65 34.17
CA ALA A 353 19.40 -0.83 35.14
C ALA A 353 19.32 -1.40 36.56
N ALA A 354 18.14 -1.87 37.00
CA ALA A 354 17.96 -2.47 38.31
C ALA A 354 18.80 -3.75 38.48
N PHE A 355 18.82 -4.64 37.48
CA PHE A 355 19.66 -5.84 37.49
C PHE A 355 21.15 -5.51 37.43
N HIS A 356 21.56 -4.51 36.63
CA HIS A 356 22.95 -4.10 36.57
C HIS A 356 23.46 -3.57 37.93
N ILE A 357 22.61 -2.83 38.65
CA ILE A 357 22.92 -2.36 40.01
C ILE A 357 22.96 -3.54 41.00
N LEU A 358 22.02 -4.47 40.89
CA LEU A 358 21.92 -5.62 41.80
C LEU A 358 23.14 -6.53 41.70
N PHE A 359 23.65 -6.75 40.48
CA PHE A 359 24.84 -7.56 40.20
C PHE A 359 26.15 -6.78 40.27
N ARG A 360 26.16 -5.53 40.74
CA ARG A 360 27.36 -4.67 40.77
C ARG A 360 28.55 -5.30 41.50
N LEU A 361 28.30 -6.06 42.57
CA LEU A 361 29.36 -6.72 43.35
C LEU A 361 29.86 -8.03 42.69
N ASP A 362 29.02 -8.63 41.84
CA ASP A 362 29.23 -9.96 41.25
C ASP A 362 29.66 -9.89 39.77
N GLN A 363 29.93 -8.69 39.23
CA GLN A 363 30.27 -8.46 37.81
C GLN A 363 31.49 -9.25 37.31
N LYS A 364 32.36 -9.69 38.22
CA LYS A 364 33.53 -10.52 37.91
C LYS A 364 33.22 -12.01 37.84
N GLU A 365 32.17 -12.46 38.52
CA GLU A 365 31.78 -13.87 38.60
C GLU A 365 30.67 -14.21 37.59
N VAL A 366 29.89 -13.20 37.16
CA VAL A 366 28.78 -13.35 36.22
C VAL A 366 29.00 -12.43 35.01
N GLU A 367 29.52 -13.01 33.91
CA GLU A 367 29.86 -12.26 32.69
C GLU A 367 28.63 -11.63 32.03
N GLU A 368 27.46 -12.25 32.19
CA GLU A 368 26.17 -11.85 31.64
C GLU A 368 25.68 -10.50 32.18
N PHE A 369 26.21 -10.03 33.31
CA PHE A 369 25.86 -8.75 33.94
C PHE A 369 27.05 -7.78 34.07
N ASN A 370 28.20 -8.11 33.47
CA ASN A 370 29.45 -7.33 33.58
C ASN A 370 29.32 -5.93 32.96
N SER A 371 28.64 -5.81 31.81
CA SER A 371 28.34 -4.53 31.17
C SER A 371 26.84 -4.27 31.14
N PHE A 372 26.45 -3.00 31.07
CA PHE A 372 25.07 -2.60 30.88
C PHE A 372 24.48 -3.16 29.57
N LEU A 373 25.27 -3.24 28.49
CA LEU A 373 24.82 -3.83 27.21
C LEU A 373 24.58 -5.33 27.33
N HIS A 374 25.50 -6.06 27.99
CA HIS A 374 25.33 -7.49 28.28
C HIS A 374 24.11 -7.72 29.16
N THR A 375 23.94 -6.91 30.21
CA THR A 375 22.76 -6.96 31.08
C THR A 375 21.48 -6.74 30.29
N THR A 376 21.44 -5.74 29.41
CA THR A 376 20.27 -5.46 28.57
C THR A 376 19.94 -6.64 27.66
N GLY A 377 20.96 -7.28 27.05
CA GLY A 377 20.80 -8.49 26.25
C GLY A 377 20.27 -9.68 27.05
N THR A 378 20.81 -9.90 28.25
CA THR A 378 20.38 -10.97 29.16
C THR A 378 18.92 -10.77 29.61
N ILE A 379 18.54 -9.55 29.95
CA ILE A 379 17.15 -9.21 30.32
C ILE A 379 16.21 -9.38 29.12
N PHE A 380 16.61 -8.97 27.91
CA PHE A 380 15.84 -9.24 26.70
C PHE A 380 15.65 -10.75 26.45
N ALA A 381 16.70 -11.55 26.65
CA ALA A 381 16.61 -13.01 26.55
C ALA A 381 15.64 -13.57 27.60
N PHE A 382 15.64 -13.05 28.83
CA PHE A 382 14.68 -13.47 29.86
C PHE A 382 13.22 -13.16 29.50
N ALA A 383 12.93 -12.09 28.76
CA ALA A 383 11.55 -11.81 28.33
C ALA A 383 11.02 -12.81 27.30
N THR A 384 11.89 -13.40 26.48
CA THR A 384 11.49 -14.24 25.34
C THR A 384 11.66 -15.73 25.62
N GLY A 385 12.71 -16.12 26.35
CA GLY A 385 13.05 -17.52 26.67
C GLY A 385 12.79 -17.91 28.14
N GLY A 386 12.37 -16.98 28.98
CA GLY A 386 12.19 -17.18 30.42
C GLY A 386 13.48 -17.00 31.23
N PRO A 387 13.37 -16.88 32.56
CA PRO A 387 14.50 -16.56 33.42
C PRO A 387 15.39 -17.79 33.71
N ASP A 388 16.71 -17.61 33.64
CA ASP A 388 17.66 -18.58 34.16
C ASP A 388 17.87 -18.35 35.66
N PHE A 389 17.13 -19.10 36.46
CA PHE A 389 17.26 -19.10 37.91
C PHE A 389 18.64 -19.61 38.38
N GLY A 390 19.33 -20.45 37.61
CA GLY A 390 20.70 -20.87 37.93
C GLY A 390 21.68 -19.71 37.93
N LEU A 391 21.47 -18.72 37.06
CA LEU A 391 22.23 -17.49 37.00
C LEU A 391 21.92 -16.54 38.17
N LEU A 392 20.63 -16.43 38.54
CA LEU A 392 20.16 -15.52 39.58
C LEU A 392 20.63 -15.93 40.98
N TRP A 393 20.76 -17.24 41.24
CA TRP A 393 21.24 -17.76 42.52
C TRP A 393 22.75 -17.55 42.75
N LYS A 394 23.50 -17.18 41.71
CA LYS A 394 24.93 -16.81 41.83
C LYS A 394 25.13 -15.38 42.34
N SER A 395 24.06 -14.59 42.46
CA SER A 395 24.17 -13.25 43.02
C SER A 395 24.49 -13.28 44.52
N SER A 396 25.21 -12.28 45.00
CA SER A 396 25.36 -11.92 46.42
C SER A 396 24.02 -11.80 47.14
N VAL A 397 22.94 -11.42 46.44
CA VAL A 397 21.59 -11.27 47.02
C VAL A 397 20.56 -12.05 46.20
N PRO A 398 20.56 -13.40 46.31
CA PRO A 398 19.79 -14.27 45.42
C PRO A 398 18.27 -14.09 45.59
N VAL A 399 17.81 -13.83 46.81
CA VAL A 399 16.37 -13.62 47.10
C VAL A 399 15.85 -12.36 46.41
N ALA A 400 16.60 -11.25 46.45
CA ALA A 400 16.20 -10.00 45.80
C ALA A 400 16.23 -10.14 44.27
N ALA A 401 17.23 -10.83 43.73
CA ALA A 401 17.36 -11.09 42.30
C ALA A 401 16.20 -11.95 41.78
N SER A 402 15.85 -13.02 42.48
CA SER A 402 14.73 -13.89 42.14
C SER A 402 13.39 -13.18 42.26
N LEU A 403 13.18 -12.36 43.29
CA LEU A 403 11.95 -11.58 43.45
C LEU A 403 11.80 -10.53 42.34
N LEU A 404 12.86 -9.78 42.03
CA LEU A 404 12.88 -8.79 40.95
C LEU A 404 12.61 -9.47 39.60
N CYS A 405 13.17 -10.65 39.38
CA CYS A 405 12.94 -11.44 38.18
C CYS A 405 11.50 -11.96 38.05
N PHE A 406 10.88 -12.34 39.18
CA PHE A 406 9.48 -12.72 39.19
C PHE A 406 8.57 -11.55 38.82
N VAL A 407 8.79 -10.37 39.43
CA VAL A 407 8.04 -9.14 39.12
C VAL A 407 8.25 -8.76 37.65
N TYR A 408 9.48 -8.84 37.16
CA TYR A 408 9.82 -8.59 35.76
C TYR A 408 9.04 -9.50 34.80
N ASN A 409 9.06 -10.82 35.03
CA ASN A 409 8.33 -11.77 34.17
C ASN A 409 6.81 -11.56 34.25
N PHE A 410 6.28 -11.28 35.44
CA PHE A 410 4.86 -10.97 35.58
C PHE A 410 4.47 -9.72 34.77
N VAL A 411 5.20 -8.62 34.94
CA VAL A 411 4.89 -7.36 34.26
C VAL A 411 5.14 -7.45 32.75
N LEU A 412 6.29 -7.95 32.31
CA LEU A 412 6.61 -8.01 30.89
C LEU A 412 5.89 -9.14 30.16
N ALA A 413 6.05 -10.39 30.61
CA ALA A 413 5.57 -11.54 29.85
C ALA A 413 4.07 -11.78 30.03
N ILE A 414 3.54 -11.62 31.24
CA ILE A 414 2.12 -11.89 31.52
C ILE A 414 1.25 -10.66 31.19
N VAL A 415 1.66 -9.45 31.58
CA VAL A 415 0.82 -8.26 31.38
C VAL A 415 1.11 -7.60 30.04
N LEU A 416 2.33 -7.12 29.81
CA LEU A 416 2.62 -6.23 28.68
C LEU A 416 2.68 -6.94 27.34
N LEU A 417 3.22 -8.15 27.26
CA LEU A 417 3.27 -8.92 26.00
C LEU A 417 1.85 -9.33 25.56
N ASN A 418 1.01 -9.75 26.50
CA ASN A 418 -0.40 -10.09 26.20
C ASN A 418 -1.21 -8.86 25.79
N LEU A 419 -1.00 -7.71 26.45
CA LEU A 419 -1.62 -6.44 26.05
C LEU A 419 -1.12 -6.00 24.66
N LEU A 420 0.17 -6.19 24.37
CA LEU A 420 0.75 -5.85 23.06
C LEU A 420 0.11 -6.68 21.95
N ILE A 421 -0.04 -7.99 22.15
CA ILE A 421 -0.70 -8.86 21.17
C ILE A 421 -2.15 -8.41 20.93
N ALA A 422 -2.89 -8.06 21.99
CA ALA A 422 -4.26 -7.59 21.86
C ALA A 422 -4.36 -6.28 21.06
N VAL A 423 -3.55 -5.27 21.39
CA VAL A 423 -3.54 -3.97 20.69
C VAL A 423 -3.01 -4.13 19.25
N MET A 424 -2.03 -5.00 19.04
CA MET A 424 -1.52 -5.34 17.69
C MET A 424 -2.62 -5.97 16.83
N SER A 425 -3.41 -6.90 17.39
CA SER A 425 -4.50 -7.56 16.67
C SER A 425 -5.60 -6.58 16.24
N ASP A 426 -5.97 -5.67 17.12
CA ASP A 426 -6.98 -4.63 16.85
C ASP A 426 -6.47 -3.61 15.81
N SER A 427 -5.22 -3.18 15.93
CA SER A 427 -4.58 -2.29 14.95
C SER A 427 -4.43 -2.95 13.58
N TYR A 428 -4.06 -4.23 13.55
CA TYR A 428 -4.00 -5.03 12.33
C TYR A 428 -5.37 -5.15 11.67
N GLY A 429 -6.44 -5.44 12.43
CA GLY A 429 -7.81 -5.50 11.93
C GLY A 429 -8.24 -4.22 11.21
N ARG A 430 -8.05 -3.06 11.85
CA ARG A 430 -8.34 -1.75 11.22
C ARG A 430 -7.55 -1.47 9.95
N ILE A 431 -6.33 -1.99 9.85
CA ILE A 431 -5.48 -1.82 8.67
C ILE A 431 -5.95 -2.73 7.53
N MET A 432 -6.38 -3.94 7.85
CA MET A 432 -6.93 -4.89 6.87
C MET A 432 -8.27 -4.42 6.28
N GLU A 433 -9.10 -3.70 7.04
CA GLU A 433 -10.35 -3.10 6.51
C GLU A 433 -10.11 -2.11 5.35
N ARG A 434 -8.91 -1.55 5.21
CA ARG A 434 -8.54 -0.61 4.13
C ARG A 434 -7.60 -1.22 3.09
N GLU A 435 -7.51 -2.55 3.07
CA GLU A 435 -6.50 -3.27 2.30
C GLU A 435 -6.74 -3.19 0.79
N GLU A 436 -7.98 -3.30 0.32
CA GLU A 436 -8.30 -3.34 -1.11
C GLU A 436 -7.80 -2.09 -1.86
N GLY A 437 -8.12 -0.89 -1.35
CA GLY A 437 -7.65 0.36 -1.95
C GLY A 437 -6.12 0.50 -1.90
N ARG A 438 -5.47 -0.01 -0.85
CA ARG A 438 -4.00 0.02 -0.71
C ARG A 438 -3.32 -0.97 -1.65
N PHE A 439 -3.91 -2.14 -1.83
CA PHE A 439 -3.43 -3.14 -2.77
C PHE A 439 -3.48 -2.59 -4.20
N ARG A 440 -4.61 -1.99 -4.60
CA ARG A 440 -4.74 -1.31 -5.90
C ARG A 440 -3.77 -0.14 -6.04
N ALA A 441 -3.54 0.64 -4.98
CA ALA A 441 -2.53 1.69 -4.95
C ALA A 441 -1.11 1.13 -5.20
N ALA A 442 -0.76 0.01 -4.57
CA ALA A 442 0.52 -0.65 -4.76
C ALA A 442 0.69 -1.19 -6.19
N GLN A 443 -0.36 -1.77 -6.77
CA GLN A 443 -0.37 -2.17 -8.19
C GLN A 443 -0.16 -0.97 -9.11
N ALA A 444 -0.87 0.14 -8.87
CA ALA A 444 -0.76 1.37 -9.65
C ALA A 444 0.65 1.97 -9.59
N GLN A 445 1.25 2.05 -8.40
CA GLN A 445 2.63 2.53 -8.21
C GLN A 445 3.63 1.65 -8.96
N MET A 446 3.48 0.33 -8.88
CA MET A 446 4.35 -0.61 -9.60
C MET A 446 4.23 -0.45 -11.11
N ILE A 447 3.01 -0.28 -11.62
CA ILE A 447 2.77 -0.03 -13.05
C ILE A 447 3.46 1.28 -13.48
N ASP A 448 3.29 2.35 -12.73
CA ASP A 448 3.90 3.66 -13.01
C ASP A 448 5.44 3.59 -12.99
N GLU A 449 6.03 2.90 -12.01
CA GLU A 449 7.48 2.66 -11.94
C GLU A 449 7.99 1.83 -13.12
N LEU A 450 7.27 0.77 -13.52
CA LEU A 450 7.63 -0.05 -14.67
C LEU A 450 7.55 0.74 -15.98
N GLU A 451 6.52 1.58 -16.16
CA GLU A 451 6.37 2.41 -17.36
C GLU A 451 7.50 3.43 -17.52
N VAL A 452 7.98 4.00 -16.41
CA VAL A 452 9.10 4.96 -16.42
C VAL A 452 10.44 4.26 -16.62
N THR A 453 10.61 3.05 -16.08
CA THR A 453 11.93 2.39 -16.05
C THR A 453 12.22 1.52 -17.27
N LEU A 454 11.18 0.93 -17.90
CA LEU A 454 11.35 -0.01 -19.00
C LEU A 454 11.97 0.67 -20.23
N PRO A 455 13.17 0.26 -20.69
CA PRO A 455 13.72 0.77 -21.94
C PRO A 455 12.85 0.37 -23.13
N PRO A 456 12.76 1.19 -24.20
CA PRO A 456 11.90 0.92 -25.36
C PRO A 456 12.18 -0.42 -26.06
N TRP A 457 13.45 -0.85 -26.08
CA TRP A 457 13.84 -2.13 -26.67
C TRP A 457 13.35 -3.32 -25.84
N LEU A 458 13.43 -3.23 -24.50
CA LEU A 458 12.98 -4.27 -23.58
C LEU A 458 11.46 -4.31 -23.54
N TYR A 459 10.82 -3.14 -23.63
CA TYR A 459 9.39 -3.01 -23.88
C TYR A 459 9.02 -3.78 -25.14
N ALA A 460 9.68 -3.55 -26.28
CA ALA A 460 9.43 -4.28 -27.53
C ALA A 460 9.73 -5.79 -27.46
N THR A 461 10.69 -6.25 -26.63
CA THR A 461 11.01 -7.68 -26.51
C THR A 461 10.08 -8.43 -25.56
N LEU A 462 9.83 -7.87 -24.37
CA LEU A 462 8.88 -8.44 -23.39
C LEU A 462 7.45 -8.41 -23.92
N LEU A 463 7.13 -7.41 -24.75
CA LEU A 463 5.82 -7.23 -25.38
C LEU A 463 5.79 -7.65 -26.85
N ALA A 464 6.82 -8.34 -27.37
CA ALA A 464 6.82 -8.81 -28.76
C ALA A 464 5.60 -9.71 -29.11
N ARG A 465 4.94 -10.26 -28.09
CA ARG A 465 3.71 -11.07 -28.21
C ARG A 465 2.40 -10.27 -28.00
N VAL A 466 2.47 -8.99 -27.67
CA VAL A 466 1.32 -8.12 -27.42
C VAL A 466 1.34 -7.00 -28.48
N PRO A 467 0.30 -6.86 -29.33
CA PRO A 467 0.26 -5.77 -30.29
C PRO A 467 0.39 -4.43 -29.57
N THR A 468 1.16 -3.48 -30.11
CA THR A 468 1.34 -2.13 -29.52
C THR A 468 0.01 -1.42 -29.25
N ALA A 469 -1.02 -1.67 -30.07
CA ALA A 469 -2.39 -1.20 -29.87
C ALA A 469 -3.05 -1.73 -28.59
N ALA A 470 -2.64 -2.91 -28.10
CA ALA A 470 -3.14 -3.49 -26.87
C ALA A 470 -2.39 -2.97 -25.61
N ILE A 471 -1.35 -2.16 -25.72
CA ILE A 471 -0.63 -1.69 -24.52
C ILE A 471 -1.14 -0.32 -24.07
N ALA A 472 -1.49 0.53 -25.03
CA ALA A 472 -2.19 1.79 -24.79
C ALA A 472 -3.44 1.87 -25.71
N PRO A 473 -4.47 1.04 -25.46
CA PRO A 473 -5.68 1.08 -26.28
C PRO A 473 -6.40 2.42 -26.08
N ARG A 474 -7.02 2.93 -27.15
CA ARG A 474 -7.76 4.20 -27.10
C ARG A 474 -8.95 4.14 -26.13
N CYS A 475 -9.56 2.97 -25.98
CA CYS A 475 -10.67 2.73 -25.07
C CYS A 475 -10.49 1.40 -24.32
N VAL A 476 -10.80 1.41 -23.02
CA VAL A 476 -10.86 0.22 -22.18
C VAL A 476 -12.32 -0.06 -21.85
N HIS A 477 -12.79 -1.24 -22.23
CA HIS A 477 -14.09 -1.75 -21.82
C HIS A 477 -13.93 -2.60 -20.59
N PHE A 478 -14.87 -2.49 -19.65
CA PHE A 478 -14.93 -3.36 -18.50
C PHE A 478 -16.34 -3.87 -18.27
N LEU A 479 -16.43 -5.09 -17.74
CA LEU A 479 -17.67 -5.75 -17.39
C LEU A 479 -17.69 -5.90 -15.87
N GLN A 480 -18.71 -5.31 -15.24
CA GLN A 480 -18.91 -5.33 -13.79
C GLN A 480 -20.18 -6.11 -13.45
N ARG A 481 -20.18 -6.88 -12.38
CA ARG A 481 -21.40 -7.54 -11.90
C ARG A 481 -22.42 -6.48 -11.45
N SER A 482 -23.69 -6.60 -11.86
CA SER A 482 -24.76 -5.75 -11.33
C SER A 482 -25.07 -6.19 -9.90
N GLU A 483 -24.95 -5.27 -8.94
CA GLU A 483 -25.23 -5.53 -7.51
C GLU A 483 -26.70 -5.91 -7.27
N ASP A 484 -27.61 -5.58 -8.19
CA ASP A 484 -29.06 -5.77 -8.04
C ASP A 484 -29.56 -7.22 -8.19
N SER A 485 -28.70 -8.19 -8.53
CA SER A 485 -29.14 -9.57 -8.82
C SER A 485 -28.54 -10.67 -7.93
N GLY A 486 -27.73 -10.31 -6.93
CA GLY A 486 -27.19 -11.25 -5.93
C GLY A 486 -27.99 -11.25 -4.63
N GLY A 487 -28.98 -12.13 -4.50
CA GLY A 487 -29.74 -12.31 -3.27
C GLY A 487 -28.86 -12.65 -2.06
N GLY A 488 -29.05 -11.88 -0.97
CA GLY A 488 -28.62 -12.23 0.39
C GLY A 488 -27.48 -11.39 0.96
N GLY A 489 -27.66 -10.07 1.12
CA GLY A 489 -26.74 -9.24 1.93
C GLY A 489 -26.90 -7.72 1.79
N GLY A 490 -27.50 -7.22 0.69
CA GLY A 490 -27.55 -5.79 0.37
C GLY A 490 -28.61 -4.95 1.10
N ASP A 491 -29.50 -5.55 1.88
CA ASP A 491 -30.59 -4.82 2.54
C ASP A 491 -30.10 -4.00 3.76
N GLU A 492 -28.92 -4.30 4.30
CA GLU A 492 -28.32 -3.47 5.37
C GLU A 492 -27.70 -2.17 4.83
N GLY A 493 -27.24 -2.11 3.57
CA GLY A 493 -26.58 -0.93 3.01
C GLY A 493 -27.56 0.17 2.58
N ALA A 494 -28.62 -0.18 1.87
CA ALA A 494 -29.66 0.77 1.45
C ALA A 494 -30.57 1.19 2.62
N ALA A 495 -30.83 0.29 3.57
CA ALA A 495 -31.47 0.63 4.84
C ALA A 495 -30.54 1.50 5.70
N SER A 496 -29.22 1.24 5.74
CA SER A 496 -28.24 2.07 6.46
C SER A 496 -28.11 3.47 5.85
N VAL A 497 -28.10 3.61 4.53
CA VAL A 497 -28.00 4.93 3.87
C VAL A 497 -29.29 5.73 4.04
N SER A 498 -30.46 5.10 3.94
CA SER A 498 -31.74 5.78 4.23
C SER A 498 -31.88 6.11 5.72
N GLU A 499 -31.47 5.21 6.63
CA GLU A 499 -31.43 5.45 8.07
C GLU A 499 -30.42 6.55 8.44
N LEU A 500 -29.26 6.61 7.79
CA LEU A 500 -28.28 7.68 7.95
C LEU A 500 -28.83 9.01 7.44
N ARG A 501 -29.59 9.01 6.34
CA ARG A 501 -30.28 10.20 5.81
C ARG A 501 -31.35 10.71 6.77
N ASP A 502 -32.13 9.80 7.34
CA ASP A 502 -33.17 10.10 8.33
C ASP A 502 -32.55 10.60 9.65
N ARG A 503 -31.42 10.01 10.08
CA ARG A 503 -30.65 10.49 11.24
C ARG A 503 -30.06 11.88 10.98
N LEU A 504 -29.52 12.15 9.80
CA LEU A 504 -29.02 13.47 9.41
C LEU A 504 -30.14 14.52 9.43
N ALA A 505 -31.28 14.21 8.81
CA ALA A 505 -32.46 15.09 8.84
C ALA A 505 -32.96 15.33 10.28
N SER A 506 -32.93 14.31 11.14
CA SER A 506 -33.30 14.45 12.56
C SER A 506 -32.31 15.31 13.35
N LEU A 507 -31.02 15.22 13.04
CA LEU A 507 -29.96 16.02 13.66
C LEU A 507 -30.04 17.47 13.22
N GLU A 508 -30.28 17.74 11.93
CA GLU A 508 -30.51 19.09 11.41
C GLU A 508 -31.74 19.75 12.06
N ALA A 509 -32.84 19.00 12.21
CA ALA A 509 -34.02 19.47 12.93
C ALA A 509 -33.74 19.74 14.42
N ALA A 510 -32.93 18.91 15.07
CA ALA A 510 -32.52 19.11 16.46
C ALA A 510 -31.62 20.34 16.64
N LEU A 511 -30.72 20.59 15.68
CA LEU A 511 -29.83 21.75 15.64
C LEU A 511 -30.64 23.05 15.47
N ALA A 512 -31.57 23.09 14.52
CA ALA A 512 -32.49 24.22 14.33
C ALA A 512 -33.33 24.48 15.60
N GLY A 513 -33.78 23.41 16.26
CA GLY A 513 -34.47 23.50 17.55
C GLY A 513 -33.61 24.12 18.66
N LEU A 514 -32.34 23.72 18.74
CA LEU A 514 -31.36 24.25 19.69
C LEU A 514 -31.05 25.74 19.43
N GLU A 515 -30.84 26.12 18.17
CA GLU A 515 -30.63 27.52 17.79
C GLU A 515 -31.80 28.41 18.18
N SER A 516 -33.05 27.95 17.95
CA SER A 516 -34.24 28.72 18.37
C SER A 516 -34.33 28.89 19.89
N ARG A 517 -33.97 27.86 20.67
CA ARG A 517 -33.96 27.92 22.14
C ARG A 517 -32.84 28.80 22.66
N LEU A 518 -31.69 28.78 21.99
CA LEU A 518 -30.56 29.65 22.34
C LEU A 518 -30.91 31.11 22.07
N GLY A 519 -31.51 31.41 20.90
CA GLY A 519 -32.03 32.73 20.57
C GLY A 519 -33.06 33.23 21.58
N ALA A 520 -34.07 32.41 21.90
CA ALA A 520 -35.09 32.77 22.89
C ALA A 520 -34.51 33.01 24.29
N LYS A 521 -33.48 32.26 24.71
CA LYS A 521 -32.77 32.51 25.98
C LYS A 521 -31.90 33.77 25.92
N LEU A 522 -31.27 34.06 24.78
CA LEU A 522 -30.49 35.27 24.58
C LEU A 522 -31.40 36.51 24.64
N ASP A 523 -32.57 36.44 24.01
CA ASP A 523 -33.59 37.49 24.03
C ASP A 523 -34.24 37.65 25.41
N ALA A 524 -34.38 36.57 26.18
CA ALA A 524 -34.83 36.62 27.57
C ALA A 524 -33.77 37.20 28.53
N LEU A 525 -32.48 37.14 28.18
CA LEU A 525 -31.38 37.74 28.94
C LEU A 525 -31.10 39.20 28.54
N ALA A 526 -31.52 39.61 27.34
CA ALA A 526 -31.37 40.98 26.83
C ALA A 526 -32.00 42.10 27.68
N PRO A 527 -33.07 41.91 28.48
CA PRO A 527 -33.63 43.00 29.29
C PRO A 527 -32.81 43.31 30.55
N ALA A 528 -31.86 42.45 30.95
CA ALA A 528 -31.14 42.61 32.23
C ALA A 528 -29.90 43.51 32.16
N SER A 529 -29.40 43.89 30.97
CA SER A 529 -28.19 44.72 30.84
C SER A 529 -28.44 46.22 30.61
N LYS A 530 -29.70 46.66 30.46
CA LYS A 530 -30.04 48.08 30.21
C LYS A 530 -30.47 48.90 31.43
N GLY A 531 -30.39 48.34 32.64
CA GLY A 531 -30.74 49.08 33.86
C GLY A 531 -29.87 48.70 35.05
N GLY A 532 -28.77 49.41 35.27
CA GLY A 532 -28.09 49.31 36.58
C GLY A 532 -26.61 49.64 36.68
N TRP A 533 -26.09 50.66 35.98
CA TRP A 533 -24.86 51.34 36.40
C TRP A 533 -25.08 52.86 36.38
N ARG A 534 -25.87 53.33 37.36
CA ARG A 534 -25.87 54.71 37.87
C ARG A 534 -26.05 54.65 39.39
N ARG A 535 -24.94 54.49 40.10
CA ARG A 535 -24.50 55.32 41.24
C ARG A 535 -23.17 54.82 41.76
#